data_AF-A0A9E4QLG8-F1
#
_entry.id   AF-A0A9E4QLG8-F1
#
_cell.length_a   1.000
_cell.length_b   1.000
_cell.length_c   1.000
_cell.angle_alpha   90.00
_cell.angle_beta   90.00
_cell.angle_gamma   90.00
#
_symmetry.space_group_name_H-M   'P 1'
#
loop_
_entity.id
_entity.type
_entity.pdbx_description
1 polymer ?
#
loop_
_entity_poly.entity_id
_entity_poly.type
_entity_poly.pdbx_seq_one_letter_code
_entity_poly.pdbx_strand_id
1 'polypeptide(L)'
;LWNVPNNSIIMGSVSRESFGIIGALTNLTRNVGNVAGQAIASAVVVGVMAADGFDIPLGEIAGNRAASDSFMSGWRLAYILVTAFSLLGLLLSILTKPQHTNQGGSN
;
A
#
# COMPACT_ATOMS: atom_id res chain seq x y z
N LEU A 1 10.55 -9.39 10.16
CA LEU A 1 9.95 -9.59 11.50
C LEU A 1 8.45 -9.23 11.59
N TRP A 2 7.85 -8.49 10.65
CA TRP A 2 6.39 -8.20 10.61
C TRP A 2 5.52 -9.21 9.82
N ASN A 3 6.15 -10.16 9.10
CA ASN A 3 5.44 -11.09 8.22
C ASN A 3 4.85 -12.31 8.97
N VAL A 4 5.35 -12.60 10.19
CA VAL A 4 5.00 -13.81 10.95
C VAL A 4 3.57 -13.75 11.51
N PRO A 5 3.13 -12.67 12.19
CA PRO A 5 1.76 -12.63 12.73
C PRO A 5 0.69 -12.64 11.64
N ASN A 6 0.92 -11.89 10.56
CA ASN A 6 -0.05 -11.72 9.48
C ASN A 6 -0.27 -13.03 8.69
N ASN A 7 0.81 -13.77 8.40
CA ASN A 7 0.71 -15.10 7.82
C ASN A 7 0.06 -16.12 8.77
N SER A 8 0.31 -16.03 10.08
CA SER A 8 -0.27 -16.95 11.07
C SER A 8 -1.78 -16.76 11.27
N ILE A 9 -2.30 -15.52 11.25
CA ILE A 9 -3.75 -15.25 11.34
C ILE A 9 -4.47 -15.73 10.07
N ILE A 10 -3.89 -15.44 8.90
CA ILE A 10 -4.45 -15.84 7.61
C ILE A 10 -4.46 -17.37 7.47
N MET A 11 -3.39 -18.08 7.86
CA MET A 11 -3.35 -19.55 7.78
C MET A 11 -4.10 -20.23 8.95
N GLY A 12 -4.33 -19.54 10.07
CA GLY A 12 -5.06 -20.08 11.21
C GLY A 12 -6.60 -20.07 11.05
N SER A 13 -7.13 -19.27 10.12
CA SER A 13 -8.58 -19.10 9.89
C SER A 13 -9.16 -19.92 8.72
N VAL A 14 -8.34 -20.76 8.06
CA VAL A 14 -8.72 -21.52 6.85
C VAL A 14 -8.42 -23.01 6.99
N SER A 15 -9.26 -23.85 6.40
CA SER A 15 -9.02 -25.31 6.31
C SER A 15 -7.72 -25.60 5.53
N ARG A 16 -7.04 -26.70 5.89
CA ARG A 16 -5.75 -27.10 5.28
C ARG A 16 -5.80 -27.25 3.75
N GLU A 17 -6.99 -27.51 3.21
CA GLU A 17 -7.28 -27.61 1.77
C GLU A 17 -7.14 -26.26 1.03
N SER A 18 -7.28 -25.13 1.72
CA SER A 18 -7.29 -23.79 1.12
C SER A 18 -5.94 -23.05 1.20
N PHE A 19 -4.91 -23.66 1.81
CA PHE A 19 -3.60 -23.00 1.99
C PHE A 19 -2.92 -22.60 0.68
N GLY A 20 -3.10 -23.38 -0.39
CA GLY A 20 -2.57 -23.03 -1.71
C GLY A 20 -3.20 -21.75 -2.28
N ILE A 21 -4.52 -21.61 -2.17
CA ILE A 21 -5.29 -20.47 -2.68
C ILE A 21 -4.96 -19.20 -1.90
N ILE A 22 -4.90 -19.32 -0.57
CA ILE A 22 -4.63 -18.20 0.33
C ILE A 22 -3.17 -17.73 0.23
N GLY A 23 -2.23 -18.65 0.05
CA GLY A 23 -0.84 -18.33 -0.25
C GLY A 23 -0.69 -17.60 -1.59
N ALA A 24 -1.37 -18.07 -2.64
CA ALA A 24 -1.38 -17.44 -3.95
C ALA A 24 -1.99 -16.03 -3.90
N LEU A 25 -3.14 -15.86 -3.24
CA LEU A 25 -3.78 -14.55 -3.06
C LEU A 25 -2.88 -13.58 -2.29
N THR A 26 -2.27 -14.03 -1.19
CA THR A 26 -1.34 -13.20 -0.40
C THR A 26 -0.15 -12.73 -1.23
N ASN A 27 0.43 -13.63 -2.03
CA ASN A 27 1.53 -13.28 -2.93
C ASN A 27 1.09 -12.29 -4.02
N LEU A 28 -0.09 -12.52 -4.61
CA LEU A 28 -0.67 -11.61 -5.59
C LEU A 28 -0.89 -10.21 -5.01
N THR A 29 -1.53 -10.10 -3.84
CA THR A 29 -1.79 -8.82 -3.18
C THR A 29 -0.50 -8.06 -2.91
N ARG A 30 0.57 -8.75 -2.46
CA ARG A 30 1.88 -8.12 -2.22
C ARG A 30 2.52 -7.61 -3.50
N ASN A 31 2.55 -8.44 -4.55
CA ASN A 31 3.17 -8.06 -5.81
C ASN A 31 2.42 -6.91 -6.48
N VAL A 32 1.09 -6.98 -6.53
CA VAL A 32 0.25 -5.91 -7.07
C VAL A 32 0.41 -4.63 -6.25
N GLY A 33 0.39 -4.73 -4.92
CA GLY A 33 0.59 -3.56 -4.05
C GLY A 33 1.94 -2.88 -4.28
N ASN A 34 3.02 -3.65 -4.42
CA ASN A 34 4.35 -3.11 -4.68
C ASN A 34 4.44 -2.43 -6.05
N VAL A 35 3.99 -3.09 -7.12
CA VAL A 35 4.07 -2.56 -8.49
C VAL A 35 3.16 -1.35 -8.66
N ALA A 36 1.91 -1.43 -8.21
CA ALA A 36 0.96 -0.32 -8.27
C ALA A 36 1.43 0.86 -7.42
N GLY A 37 1.97 0.60 -6.22
CA GLY A 37 2.50 1.64 -5.34
C GLY A 37 3.65 2.42 -5.99
N GLN A 38 4.59 1.72 -6.63
CA GLN A 38 5.67 2.40 -7.37
C GLN A 38 5.17 3.22 -8.55
N ALA A 39 4.21 2.70 -9.33
CA ALA A 39 3.63 3.41 -10.46
C ALA A 39 2.83 4.66 -10.03
N ILE A 40 2.07 4.57 -8.94
CA ILE A 40 1.31 5.71 -8.40
C ILE A 40 2.27 6.77 -7.86
N ALA A 41 3.31 6.37 -7.12
CA ALA A 41 4.29 7.32 -6.58
C ALA A 41 5.00 8.10 -7.69
N SER A 42 5.46 7.42 -8.75
CA SER A 42 6.10 8.08 -9.88
C SER A 42 5.15 9.02 -10.62
N ALA A 43 3.89 8.60 -10.85
CA ALA A 43 2.89 9.44 -11.48
C ALA A 43 2.57 10.70 -10.66
N VAL A 44 2.48 10.61 -9.34
CA VAL A 44 2.27 11.77 -8.46
C VAL A 44 3.44 12.74 -8.54
N VAL A 45 4.67 12.24 -8.46
CA VAL A 45 5.87 13.09 -8.54
C VAL A 45 5.95 13.82 -9.87
N VAL A 46 5.80 13.09 -10.98
CA VAL A 46 5.80 13.68 -12.34
C VAL A 46 4.64 14.66 -12.51
N GLY A 47 3.45 14.34 -12.00
CA GLY A 47 2.29 15.22 -12.07
C GLY A 47 2.50 16.55 -11.34
N VAL A 48 3.13 16.53 -10.16
CA VAL A 48 3.48 17.75 -9.42
C VAL A 48 4.53 18.57 -10.17
N MET A 49 5.56 17.92 -10.71
CA MET A 49 6.58 18.60 -11.51
C MET A 49 6.00 19.26 -12.76
N ALA A 50 5.12 18.57 -13.47
CA ALA A 50 4.42 19.12 -14.63
C ALA A 50 3.53 20.32 -14.25
N ALA A 51 2.84 20.25 -13.10
CA ALA A 51 2.01 21.34 -12.59
C ALA A 51 2.85 22.59 -12.21
N ASP A 52 4.07 22.38 -11.72
CA ASP A 52 5.03 23.46 -11.41
C ASP A 52 5.76 23.99 -12.68
N GLY A 53 5.42 23.47 -13.87
CA GLY A 53 5.98 23.91 -15.16
C GLY A 53 7.29 23.23 -15.56
N PHE A 54 7.70 22.17 -14.86
CA PHE A 54 8.88 21.39 -15.17
C PHE A 54 8.52 20.16 -16.01
N ASP A 55 8.52 20.32 -17.33
CA ASP A 55 8.42 19.21 -18.29
C ASP A 55 9.82 18.73 -18.70
N ILE A 56 10.58 18.25 -17.72
CA ILE A 56 11.96 17.76 -17.90
C ILE A 56 12.01 16.27 -17.51
N PRO A 57 12.74 15.42 -18.25
CA PRO A 57 12.94 14.03 -17.86
C PRO A 57 13.56 13.95 -16.47
N LEU A 58 13.12 12.97 -15.66
CA LEU A 58 13.62 12.78 -14.28
C LEU A 58 15.15 12.56 -14.20
N GLY A 59 15.81 12.23 -15.31
CA GLY A 59 17.27 12.11 -15.38
C GLY A 59 18.01 13.45 -15.51
N GLU A 60 17.31 14.54 -15.82
CA GLU A 60 17.90 15.86 -16.10
C GLU A 60 17.64 16.89 -14.98
N ILE A 61 17.04 16.45 -13.87
CA ILE A 61 16.76 17.29 -12.70
C ILE A 61 18.07 17.76 -12.05
N ALA A 62 19.13 16.94 -12.14
CA ALA A 62 20.44 17.21 -11.55
C ALA A 62 21.13 18.40 -12.25
N GLY A 63 20.88 19.61 -11.74
CA GLY A 63 21.44 20.85 -12.28
C GLY A 63 20.48 22.04 -12.18
N ASN A 64 19.18 21.79 -12.01
CA ASN A 64 18.16 22.81 -11.84
C ASN A 64 17.57 22.75 -10.42
N ARG A 65 18.00 23.68 -9.54
CA ARG A 65 17.54 23.74 -8.14
C ARG A 65 16.02 23.84 -8.03
N ALA A 66 15.37 24.60 -8.91
CA ALA A 66 13.91 24.75 -8.87
C ALA A 66 13.18 23.46 -9.26
N ALA A 67 13.71 22.69 -10.24
CA ALA A 67 13.17 21.39 -10.60
C ALA A 67 13.36 20.35 -9.47
N SER A 68 14.50 20.39 -8.77
CA SER A 68 14.74 19.56 -7.59
C SER A 68 13.79 19.88 -6.43
N ASP A 69 13.51 21.16 -6.19
CA ASP A 69 12.56 21.58 -5.16
C ASP A 69 11.13 21.09 -5.48
N SER A 70 10.73 21.17 -6.75
CA SER A 70 9.44 20.64 -7.23
C SER A 70 9.37 19.11 -7.12
N PHE A 71 10.43 18.39 -7.48
CA PHE A 71 10.52 16.94 -7.29
C PHE A 71 10.34 16.55 -5.81
N MET A 72 10.99 17.26 -4.89
CA MET A 72 10.83 17.03 -3.45
C MET A 72 9.41 17.37 -2.96
N SER A 73 8.78 18.40 -3.53
CA SER A 73 7.36 18.72 -3.30
C SER A 73 6.45 17.56 -3.73
N GLY A 74 6.70 16.96 -4.90
CA GLY A 74 6.03 15.77 -5.40
C GLY A 74 6.15 14.58 -4.45
N TRP A 75 7.36 14.32 -3.93
CA TRP A 75 7.58 13.28 -2.92
C TRP A 75 6.86 13.55 -1.60
N ARG A 76 6.85 14.81 -1.15
CA ARG A 76 6.10 15.19 0.05
C ARG A 76 4.62 14.87 -0.11
N LEU A 77 4.03 15.19 -1.25
CA LEU A 77 2.64 14.85 -1.55
C LEU A 77 2.44 13.33 -1.59
N ALA A 78 3.32 12.58 -2.26
CA ALA A 78 3.26 11.12 -2.32
C ALA A 78 3.25 10.49 -0.92
N TYR A 79 4.13 10.94 -0.02
CA TYR A 79 4.15 10.44 1.36
C TYR A 79 2.88 10.79 2.14
N ILE A 80 2.33 12.00 1.98
CA ILE A 80 1.05 12.37 2.60
C ILE A 80 -0.07 11.43 2.13
N LEU A 81 -0.13 11.13 0.83
CA LEU A 81 -1.11 10.19 0.27
C LEU A 81 -0.95 8.78 0.84
N VAL A 82 0.28 8.28 0.95
CA VAL A 82 0.57 6.97 1.56
C VAL A 82 0.15 6.94 3.03
N THR A 83 0.42 8.01 3.79
CA THR A 83 -0.02 8.13 5.18
C THR A 83 -1.54 8.13 5.28
N ALA A 84 -2.24 8.94 4.48
CA ALA A 84 -3.70 8.99 4.46
C ALA A 84 -4.30 7.63 4.11
N PHE A 85 -3.78 6.95 3.08
CA PHE A 85 -4.21 5.62 2.69
C PHE A 85 -3.99 4.58 3.80
N SER A 86 -2.84 4.65 4.48
CA SER A 86 -2.52 3.76 5.61
C SER A 86 -3.47 3.99 6.80
N LEU A 87 -3.79 5.25 7.10
CA LEU A 87 -4.76 5.61 8.15
C LEU A 87 -6.17 5.12 7.80
N LEU A 88 -6.59 5.25 6.55
CA LEU A 88 -7.87 4.69 6.08
C LEU A 88 -7.90 3.17 6.24
N GLY A 89 -6.84 2.47 5.86
CA GLY A 89 -6.72 1.03 6.05
C GLY A 89 -6.79 0.63 7.53
N LEU A 90 -6.13 1.38 8.41
CA LEU A 90 -6.21 1.18 9.85
C LEU A 90 -7.64 1.39 10.38
N LEU A 91 -8.32 2.46 9.96
CA LEU A 91 -9.70 2.74 10.35
C LEU A 91 -10.64 1.62 9.92
N LEU A 92 -10.56 1.17 8.66
CA LEU A 92 -11.35 0.06 8.15
C LEU A 92 -11.07 -1.24 8.91
N SER A 93 -9.81 -1.52 9.23
CA SER A 93 -9.44 -2.69 10.02
C SER A 93 -10.06 -2.67 11.41
N ILE A 94 -10.10 -1.51 12.08
CA ILE A 94 -10.73 -1.35 13.39
C ILE A 94 -12.26 -1.53 13.30
N LEU A 95 -12.88 -0.97 12.26
CA LEU A 95 -14.33 -1.06 12.04
C LEU A 95 -14.79 -2.48 11.68
N THR A 96 -13.95 -3.26 11.02
CA THR A 96 -14.28 -4.61 10.52
C THR A 96 -14.05 -5.71 11.57
N LYS A 97 -14.28 -5.42 12.85
CA LYS A 97 -14.10 -6.41 13.93
C LYS A 97 -15.05 -7.61 13.71
N PRO A 98 -14.54 -8.85 13.54
CA PRO A 98 -15.40 -10.01 13.28
C PRO A 98 -16.30 -10.30 14.48
N GLN A 99 -17.60 -10.49 14.22
CA GLN A 99 -18.54 -10.97 15.23
C GLN A 99 -18.22 -12.45 15.50
N HIS A 100 -17.78 -12.77 16.72
CA HIS A 100 -17.70 -14.16 17.17
C HIS A 100 -19.13 -14.69 17.29
N THR A 101 -19.61 -15.39 16.27
CA THR A 101 -20.84 -16.19 16.38
C THR A 101 -20.54 -17.37 17.32
N ASN A 102 -20.82 -17.18 18.60
CA ASN A 102 -20.96 -18.28 19.57
C ASN A 102 -22.13 -19.17 19.10
N GLN A 103 -21.83 -20.21 18.31
CA GLN A 103 -22.71 -21.36 18.22
C GLN A 103 -22.35 -22.30 19.37
N GLY A 104 -23.00 -22.05 20.51
CA GLY A 104 -23.03 -23.01 21.60
C GLY A 104 -23.75 -24.27 21.14
N GLY A 105 -22.99 -25.36 21.03
CA GLY A 105 -23.55 -26.70 21.12
C GLY A 105 -23.99 -26.94 22.55
N SER A 106 -25.29 -26.97 22.79
CA SER A 106 -25.87 -27.59 23.98
C SER A 106 -26.46 -28.93 23.56
N ASN A 107 -25.82 -29.99 24.10
CA ASN A 107 -26.30 -31.34 24.41
C ASN A 107 -27.62 -31.82 23.81
#